data_AF-A0A932CUC3-F1
#
_entry.id   AF-A0A932CUC3-F1
#
_cell.length_a   1.000
_cell.length_b   1.000
_cell.length_c   1.000
_cell.angle_alpha   90.00
_cell.angle_beta   90.00
_cell.angle_gamma   90.00
#
_symmetry.space_group_name_H-M   'P 1'
#
loop_
_entity.id
_entity.type
_entity.pdbx_description
1 polymer ?
#
loop_
_entity_poly.entity_id
_entity_poly.type
_entity_poly.pdbx_seq_one_letter_code
_entity_poly.pdbx_strand_id
1 'polypeptide(L)' 'MIDGKVAPGAHVLRVELHYQGSGGGAFPYLEGYRFRVSAQFRFTSLPGVPLRLEVMGHEQGGPTREEKPAIAFRLWSRG' A
#
# COMPACT_ATOMS: atom_id res chain seq x y z
N MET A 1 -9.43 -9.80 -2.38
CA MET A 1 -10.11 -8.69 -3.07
C MET A 1 -11.19 -8.20 -2.13
N ILE A 2 -11.26 -6.90 -1.87
CA ILE A 2 -12.38 -6.32 -1.11
C ILE A 2 -13.30 -5.70 -2.14
N ASP A 3 -14.53 -6.20 -2.20
CA ASP A 3 -15.57 -5.68 -3.08
C ASP A 3 -16.62 -4.96 -2.22
N GLY A 4 -17.03 -3.77 -2.65
CA GLY A 4 -17.96 -2.94 -1.88
C GLY A 4 -18.52 -1.78 -2.67
N LYS A 5 -19.64 -1.24 -2.21
CA LYS A 5 -20.23 -0.02 -2.77
C LYS A 5 -19.71 1.19 -2.01
N VAL A 6 -19.32 2.22 -2.75
CA VAL A 6 -19.03 3.55 -2.21
C VAL A 6 -19.99 4.55 -2.84
N ALA A 7 -20.42 5.54 -2.06
CA ALA A 7 -21.26 6.62 -2.60
C ALA A 7 -20.48 7.41 -3.68
N PRO A 8 -21.15 7.96 -4.71
CA PRO A 8 -20.51 8.90 -5.62
C PRO A 8 -19.91 10.09 -4.85
N GLY A 9 -18.76 10.59 -5.30
CA GLY A 9 -18.07 11.73 -4.67
C GLY A 9 -16.61 11.46 -4.34
N ALA A 10 -16.01 12.40 -3.61
CA ALA A 10 -14.60 12.37 -3.21
C ALA A 10 -14.38 11.51 -1.96
N HIS A 11 -13.36 10.65 -2.01
CA HIS A 11 -12.99 9.73 -0.95
C HIS A 11 -11.50 9.78 -0.64
N VAL A 12 -11.14 9.37 0.57
CA VAL A 12 -9.75 9.15 0.99
C VAL A 12 -9.60 7.72 1.48
N LEU A 13 -8.82 6.91 0.77
CA LEU A 13 -8.36 5.63 1.29
C LEU A 13 -7.12 5.87 2.16
N ARG A 14 -7.13 5.38 3.39
CA ARG A 14 -5.93 5.30 4.24
C ARG A 14 -5.54 3.84 4.37
N VAL A 15 -4.27 3.54 4.14
CA VAL A 15 -3.70 2.20 4.26
C VAL A 15 -2.55 2.23 5.23
N GLU A 16 -2.48 1.20 6.04
CA GLU A 16 -1.37 0.94 6.94
C GLU A 16 -0.91 -0.51 6.78
N LEU A 17 0.37 -0.70 6.48
CA LEU A 17 1.02 -2.00 6.37
C LEU A 17 1.99 -2.17 7.53
N HIS A 18 1.94 -3.34 8.17
CA HIS A 18 2.83 -3.73 9.26
C HIS A 18 3.69 -4.88 8.77
N TYR A 19 4.98 -4.63 8.57
CA TYR A 19 5.96 -5.66 8.24
C TYR A 19 6.71 -6.06 9.51
N GLN A 20 6.94 -7.35 9.67
CA GLN A 20 7.76 -7.91 10.73
C GLN A 20 8.89 -8.72 10.10
N GLY A 21 10.14 -8.32 10.34
CA GLY A 21 11.30 -9.12 9.96
C GLY A 21 11.33 -10.41 10.79
N SER A 22 11.58 -11.56 10.14
CA SER A 22 11.64 -12.87 10.80
C SER A 22 13.03 -13.21 11.38
N GLY A 23 14.04 -12.34 11.20
CA GLY A 23 15.35 -12.47 11.87
C GLY A 23 16.18 -13.71 11.51
N GLY A 24 15.80 -14.51 10.50
CA GLY A 24 16.54 -15.71 10.11
C GLY A 24 17.49 -15.49 8.94
N GLY A 25 18.77 -15.86 9.09
CA GLY A 25 19.75 -15.92 7.98
C GLY A 25 20.64 -14.68 7.86
N ALA A 26 21.03 -14.32 6.62
CA ALA A 26 22.05 -13.31 6.29
C ALA A 26 21.74 -11.86 6.72
N PHE A 27 20.59 -11.60 7.34
CA PHE A 27 20.12 -10.26 7.73
C PHE A 27 19.65 -10.22 9.20
N PRO A 28 20.55 -10.48 10.17
CA PRO A 28 20.20 -10.55 11.60
C PRO A 28 19.66 -9.23 12.16
N TYR A 29 19.95 -8.08 11.53
CA TYR A 29 19.42 -6.77 11.95
C TYR A 29 17.90 -6.62 11.72
N LEU A 30 17.28 -7.53 10.96
CA LEU A 30 15.81 -7.55 10.77
C LEU A 30 15.10 -8.27 11.92
N GLU A 31 15.83 -8.95 12.81
CA GLU A 31 15.23 -9.62 13.97
C GLU A 31 14.62 -8.59 14.92
N GLY A 32 13.31 -8.70 15.16
CA GLY A 32 12.56 -7.77 16.00
C GLY A 32 12.24 -6.43 15.34
N TYR A 33 12.73 -6.16 14.13
CA TYR A 33 12.44 -4.91 13.42
C TYR A 33 11.03 -4.94 12.82
N ARG A 34 10.24 -3.92 13.15
CA ARG A 34 8.86 -3.74 12.66
C ARG A 34 8.78 -2.48 11.82
N PHE A 35 8.43 -2.60 10.54
CA PHE A 35 8.13 -1.44 9.71
C PHE A 35 6.63 -1.19 9.71
N ARG A 36 6.24 0.01 10.14
CA ARG A 36 4.87 0.52 9.94
C ARG A 36 4.92 1.53 8.81
N VAL A 37 4.23 1.24 7.72
CA VAL A 37 4.15 2.12 6.56
C VAL A 37 2.71 2.55 6.39
N SER A 38 2.47 3.86 6.35
CA SER A 38 1.14 4.41 6.13
C SER A 38 1.13 5.29 4.88
N ALA A 39 0.06 5.18 4.09
CA ALA A 39 -0.15 6.06 2.96
C ALA A 39 -1.64 6.37 2.77
N GLN A 40 -1.90 7.48 2.07
CA GLN A 40 -3.25 7.91 1.74
C GLN A 40 -3.39 8.15 0.25
N PHE A 41 -4.56 7.79 -0.30
CA PHE A 41 -4.89 8.00 -1.70
C PHE A 41 -6.27 8.63 -1.82
N ARG A 42 -6.33 9.73 -2.58
CA ARG A 42 -7.58 10.43 -2.87
C ARG A 42 -8.12 9.94 -4.20
N PHE A 43 -9.41 9.59 -4.25
CA PHE A 43 -10.08 9.19 -5.48
C PHE A 43 -11.52 9.70 -5.51
N THR A 44 -12.08 9.82 -6.71
CA THR A 44 -13.48 10.22 -6.91
C THR A 44 -14.25 9.07 -7.52
N SER A 45 -15.36 8.68 -6.90
CA SER A 45 -16.30 7.72 -7.45
C SER A 45 -17.37 8.44 -8.27
N LEU A 46 -17.63 7.93 -9.48
CA LEU A 46 -18.70 8.42 -10.35
C LEU A 46 -19.89 7.46 -10.32
N PRO A 47 -21.14 7.94 -10.45
CA PRO A 47 -22.31 7.08 -10.53
C PRO A 47 -22.18 6.04 -11.65
N GLY A 48 -22.35 4.76 -11.33
CA GLY A 48 -22.36 3.66 -12.31
C GLY A 48 -20.98 3.30 -12.89
N VAL A 49 -19.90 3.98 -12.51
CA VAL A 49 -18.54 3.67 -13.01
C VAL A 49 -17.82 2.77 -12.01
N PRO A 50 -17.51 1.50 -12.38
CA PRO A 50 -16.73 0.63 -11.52
C PRO A 50 -15.28 1.10 -11.46
N LEU A 51 -14.73 1.13 -10.25
CA LEU A 51 -13.33 1.45 -10.00
C LEU A 51 -12.61 0.25 -9.41
N ARG A 52 -11.36 0.06 -9.82
CA ARG A 52 -10.43 -0.89 -9.20
C ARG A 52 -9.23 -0.11 -8.68
N LEU A 53 -8.99 -0.23 -7.39
CA LEU A 53 -7.86 0.37 -6.69
C LEU A 53 -6.95 -0.74 -6.18
N GLU A 54 -5.73 -0.78 -6.68
CA GLU A 54 -4.68 -1.69 -6.25
C GLU A 54 -3.71 -0.97 -5.32
N VAL A 55 -3.37 -1.63 -4.22
CA VAL A 55 -2.42 -1.13 -3.22
C VAL A 55 -1.25 -2.09 -3.17
N MET A 56 -0.06 -1.59 -3.45
CA MET A 56 1.16 -2.39 -3.59
C MET A 56 2.21 -1.92 -2.59
N GLY A 57 2.70 -2.84 -1.76
CA GLY A 57 3.92 -2.62 -0.99
C GLY A 57 5.14 -2.85 -1.88
N HIS A 58 6.15 -1.99 -1.80
CA HIS A 58 7.41 -2.18 -2.51
C HIS A 58 8.59 -1.73 -1.66
N GLU A 59 9.77 -2.31 -1.91
CA GLU A 59 10.99 -1.81 -1.30
C GLU A 59 11.40 -0.49 -1.95
N GLN A 60 11.84 0.46 -1.13
CA GLN A 60 12.38 1.74 -1.56
C GLN A 60 13.78 1.90 -0.97
N GLY A 61 14.80 1.61 -1.79
CA GLY A 61 16.21 1.64 -1.41
C GLY A 61 17.12 1.69 -2.64
N GLY A 62 18.35 2.15 -2.44
CA GLY A 62 19.44 2.08 -3.42
C GLY A 62 20.61 1.32 -2.81
N PRO A 63 21.69 1.04 -3.56
CA PRO A 63 22.79 0.16 -3.12
C PRO A 63 23.50 0.60 -1.81
N THR A 64 23.28 1.83 -1.34
CA THR A 64 23.86 2.39 -0.11
C THR A 64 22.83 2.81 0.95
N ARG A 65 21.53 2.57 0.75
CA ARG A 65 20.46 2.94 1.70
C ARG A 65 19.76 1.70 2.23
N GLU A 66 19.42 1.73 3.52
CA GLU A 66 18.48 0.77 4.13
C GLU A 66 17.19 0.72 3.30
N GLU A 67 16.83 -0.49 2.86
CA GLU A 67 15.56 -0.75 2.19
C GLU A 67 14.41 -0.43 3.15
N LYS A 68 13.56 0.53 2.77
CA LYS A 68 12.37 0.88 3.53
C LYS A 68 11.15 0.53 2.70
N PRO A 69 10.18 -0.22 3.27
CA PRO A 69 8.95 -0.50 2.56
C PRO A 69 8.16 0.80 2.34
N ALA A 70 7.52 0.90 1.18
CA ALA A 70 6.69 2.01 0.75
C ALA A 70 5.38 1.47 0.12
N ILE A 71 4.38 2.35 -0.02
CA ILE A 71 3.07 2.00 -0.59
C ILE A 71 2.85 2.77 -1.89
N ALA A 72 2.51 2.05 -2.95
CA ALA A 72 2.06 2.57 -4.23
C ALA A 72 0.58 2.28 -4.47
N PHE A 73 -0.08 3.17 -5.21
CA PHE A 73 -1.48 3.03 -5.60
C PHE A 73 -1.61 3.00 -7.11
N ARG A 74 -2.49 2.16 -7.62
CA ARG A 74 -2.91 2.16 -9.02
C ARG A 74 -4.43 2.15 -9.10
N LEU A 75 -5.00 3.16 -9.75
CA LEU A 75 -6.44 3.30 -9.95
C LEU A 75 -6.77 3.17 -11.44
N TRP A 76 -7.78 2.38 -11.76
CA TRP A 76 -8.34 2.33 -13.10
C TRP A 76 -9.84 2.04 -13.07
N SER A 77 -10.57 2.53 -14.07
CA SER A 77 -11.90 2.04 -14.38
C SER A 77 -11.78 0.85 -15.33
N ARG A 78 -12.60 -0.18 -15.13
CA ARG A 78 -12.83 -1.15 -16.21
C ARG A 78 -13.78 -0.46 -17.19
N GLY A 79 -13.29 -0.20 -18.40
CA GLY A 79 -14.14 0.06 -19.56
C GLY A 79 -14.93 -1.18 -19.93
#